data_AF-A0A819MPK3-F1
#
_entry.id   AF-A0A819MPK3-F1
#
_cell.length_a   1.000
_cell.length_b   1.000
_cell.length_c   1.000
_cell.angle_alpha   90.00
_cell.angle_beta   90.00
_cell.angle_gamma   90.00
#
_symmetry.space_group_name_H-M   'P 1'
#
loop_
_entity.id
_entity.type
_entity.pdbx_description
1 polymer ?
#
loop_
_entity_poly.entity_id
_entity_poly.type
_entity_poly.pdbx_seq_one_letter_code
_entity_poly.pdbx_strand_id
1 'polypeptide(L)'
;MSIDAISSSWQHSLFKFLGVLSSIIASLAWLATIAALFDLWAKDDFIRYEHNDGDVVYVSNVGSRHKPTFIIGTVVTGTFFVLTLIFTKLCFDMENRRRYKRNISIVSIVFGMIASISLILLAIFDSINHKGAHYTFTGLFIIFTLLSAAFSIIYRFSHNQGNLAINLRVLFVAVVIPLVITFVVMGALKRPDNEIQLKSVAASLEWSISILFILYLALFALDLLLTGRLEKPSAPVLVNANHYSIELEWEHVQVQDQTRSRNRRIFDETGAAHSGSLIYLHQREKKIGSIWENIYTGSALGYKIENLKPNTQYEYRIQCKSGLTGERSEWSPILLAATTPEPMNGETVFKAIAVPGKEQLEKLLQILGPEHHLLEHPDKDGNLPLMHACAKLDINKVDLLIKAGANVNNYIGSGKTALMVAASTGFSKACALLIENGANIYSVDQSVHLGITILHHAIDSKNVDTIAVIIKQINNEPDEKVKDFEINRQVGPHKWTPLYRAVIHDCSKEIIELLLRNGANPECQDKSTSTTALQMAVIRGNLYNTQLLVNYGANTRTMSKVSGKTLQELASSTNKMVSNQLTNSNNNIRFNIGFNQLC
;
A
#
# COMPACT_ATOMS: atom_id res chain seq x y z
N MET A 1 -4.18 13.02 -30.03
CA MET A 1 -5.57 12.58 -30.26
C MET A 1 -5.62 11.89 -31.61
N SER A 2 -5.96 10.60 -31.68
CA SER A 2 -6.04 9.87 -32.95
C SER A 2 -7.26 10.31 -33.77
N ILE A 3 -7.15 10.25 -35.10
CA ILE A 3 -8.21 10.58 -36.06
C ILE A 3 -9.51 9.79 -35.78
N ASP A 4 -9.37 8.57 -35.24
CA ASP A 4 -10.50 7.70 -34.83
C ASP A 4 -11.30 8.23 -33.62
N ALA A 5 -10.66 8.99 -32.72
CA ALA A 5 -11.35 9.59 -31.58
C ALA A 5 -12.21 10.79 -32.03
N ILE A 6 -11.78 11.51 -33.06
CA ILE A 6 -12.49 12.66 -33.63
C ILE A 6 -13.71 12.17 -34.44
N SER A 7 -13.56 11.11 -35.23
CA SER A 7 -14.66 10.54 -36.03
C SER A 7 -15.78 9.97 -35.16
N SER A 8 -15.44 9.28 -34.06
CA SER A 8 -16.44 8.73 -33.12
C SER A 8 -17.18 9.82 -32.33
N SER A 9 -16.51 10.93 -32.00
CA SER A 9 -17.16 12.06 -31.32
C SER A 9 -18.20 12.75 -32.20
N TRP A 10 -17.88 12.97 -33.47
CA TRP A 10 -18.77 13.64 -34.42
C TRP A 10 -20.03 12.79 -34.70
N GLN A 11 -19.86 11.48 -34.86
CA GLN A 11 -20.96 10.53 -35.05
C GLN A 11 -21.91 10.49 -33.84
N HIS A 12 -21.37 10.50 -32.62
CA HIS A 12 -22.20 10.51 -31.41
C HIS A 12 -23.03 11.81 -31.30
N SER A 13 -22.40 12.98 -31.52
CA SER A 13 -23.11 14.26 -31.53
C SER A 13 -24.20 14.31 -32.62
N LEU A 14 -23.92 13.75 -33.81
CA LEU A 14 -24.90 13.66 -34.89
C LEU A 14 -26.10 12.79 -34.52
N PHE A 15 -25.88 11.59 -33.98
CA PHE A 15 -26.98 10.70 -33.57
C PHE A 15 -27.78 11.26 -32.40
N LYS A 16 -27.12 11.92 -31.45
CA LYS A 16 -27.77 12.65 -30.36
C LYS A 16 -28.68 13.74 -30.90
N PHE A 17 -28.19 14.57 -31.81
CA PHE A 17 -28.96 15.63 -32.46
C PHE A 17 -30.16 15.06 -33.24
N LEU A 18 -29.94 14.04 -34.08
CA LEU A 18 -31.00 13.40 -34.87
C LEU A 18 -32.07 12.75 -33.98
N GLY A 19 -31.67 12.13 -32.87
CA GLY A 19 -32.61 11.52 -31.92
C GLY A 19 -33.44 12.55 -31.14
N VAL A 20 -32.83 13.67 -30.73
CA VAL A 20 -33.57 14.78 -30.11
C VAL A 20 -34.56 15.38 -31.10
N LEU A 21 -34.11 15.64 -32.33
CA LEU A 21 -34.93 16.20 -33.39
C LEU A 21 -36.11 15.28 -33.72
N SER A 22 -35.88 13.97 -33.91
CA SER A 22 -36.94 13.02 -34.22
C SER A 22 -37.96 12.89 -33.09
N SER A 23 -37.52 12.94 -31.83
CA SER A 23 -38.40 12.88 -30.66
C SER A 23 -39.30 14.11 -30.57
N ILE A 24 -38.74 15.30 -30.80
CA ILE A 24 -39.49 16.57 -30.82
C ILE A 24 -40.50 16.56 -31.97
N ILE A 25 -40.10 16.13 -33.17
CA ILE A 25 -41.00 16.05 -34.33
C ILE A 25 -42.15 15.06 -34.04
N ALA A 26 -41.88 13.88 -33.48
CA ALA A 26 -42.93 12.92 -33.14
C ALA A 26 -43.92 13.48 -32.12
N SER A 27 -43.43 14.12 -31.05
CA SER A 27 -44.27 14.70 -30.00
C SER A 27 -45.13 15.86 -30.51
N LEU A 28 -44.54 16.78 -31.29
CA LEU A 28 -45.25 17.92 -31.87
C LEU A 28 -46.24 17.49 -32.96
N ALA A 29 -45.89 16.50 -33.79
CA ALA A 29 -46.79 15.97 -34.82
C ALA A 29 -48.04 15.37 -34.18
N TRP A 30 -47.89 14.61 -33.09
CA TRP A 30 -49.02 14.01 -32.38
C TRP A 30 -49.90 15.07 -31.70
N LEU A 31 -49.27 16.04 -31.01
CA LEU A 31 -49.98 17.17 -30.40
C LEU A 31 -50.76 17.97 -31.45
N ALA A 32 -50.13 18.29 -32.60
CA ALA A 32 -50.77 19.00 -33.69
C ALA A 32 -51.92 18.20 -34.33
N THR A 33 -51.79 16.88 -34.42
CA THR A 33 -52.85 16.00 -34.92
C THR A 33 -54.06 16.05 -33.99
N ILE A 34 -53.85 15.92 -32.67
CA ILE A 34 -54.92 15.98 -31.68
C ILE A 34 -55.60 17.36 -31.69
N ALA A 35 -54.81 18.45 -31.72
CA ALA A 35 -55.34 19.81 -31.77
C ALA A 35 -56.15 20.06 -33.06
N ALA A 36 -55.63 19.62 -34.21
CA ALA A 36 -56.34 19.75 -35.49
C ALA A 36 -57.64 18.94 -35.50
N LEU A 37 -57.65 17.73 -34.94
CA LEU A 37 -58.87 16.94 -34.79
C LEU A 37 -59.88 17.63 -33.87
N PHE A 38 -59.43 18.22 -32.77
CA PHE A 38 -60.30 18.96 -31.85
C PHE A 38 -60.91 20.21 -32.52
N ASP A 39 -60.10 20.98 -33.24
CA ASP A 39 -60.56 22.16 -33.99
C ASP A 39 -61.56 21.79 -35.10
N LEU A 40 -61.30 20.68 -35.81
CA LEU A 40 -62.21 20.17 -36.83
C LEU A 40 -63.52 19.65 -36.22
N TRP A 41 -63.46 19.02 -35.06
CA TRP A 41 -64.64 18.58 -34.33
C TRP A 41 -65.48 19.76 -33.80
N ALA A 42 -64.82 20.83 -33.34
CA ALA A 42 -65.49 22.05 -32.92
C ALA A 42 -66.16 22.78 -34.09
N LYS A 43 -65.56 22.74 -35.29
CA LYS A 43 -66.19 23.25 -36.53
C LYS A 43 -67.40 22.44 -36.98
N ASP A 44 -67.41 21.15 -36.66
CA ASP A 44 -68.54 20.26 -36.87
C ASP A 44 -69.55 20.34 -35.71
N ASP A 45 -69.65 21.46 -34.98
CA ASP A 45 -70.57 21.69 -33.85
C ASP A 45 -70.62 20.54 -32.81
N PHE A 46 -69.48 19.89 -32.57
CA PHE A 46 -69.35 18.74 -31.66
C PHE A 46 -70.33 17.58 -31.99
N ILE A 47 -70.58 17.33 -33.28
CA ILE A 47 -71.42 16.22 -33.74
C ILE A 47 -70.97 14.89 -33.13
N ARG A 48 -71.94 14.10 -32.68
CA ARG A 48 -71.77 12.69 -32.28
C ARG A 48 -71.92 11.80 -33.52
N TYR A 49 -70.97 10.91 -33.76
CA TYR A 49 -70.84 10.22 -35.05
C TYR A 49 -71.64 8.90 -35.13
N GLU A 50 -71.90 8.22 -34.01
CA GLU A 50 -72.88 7.14 -33.93
C GLU A 50 -74.09 7.51 -33.03
N HIS A 51 -75.28 7.03 -33.39
CA HIS A 51 -76.52 7.26 -32.62
C HIS A 51 -76.51 6.68 -31.20
N ASN A 52 -75.56 5.79 -30.89
CA ASN A 52 -75.35 5.14 -29.59
C ASN A 52 -73.95 5.45 -29.00
N ASP A 53 -73.34 6.58 -29.37
CA ASP A 53 -72.09 7.03 -28.76
C ASP A 53 -72.33 7.50 -27.31
N GLY A 54 -71.34 7.26 -26.45
CA GLY A 54 -71.32 7.77 -25.08
C GLY A 54 -71.29 9.30 -25.04
N ASP A 55 -71.28 9.87 -23.83
CA ASP A 55 -71.11 11.31 -23.62
C ASP A 55 -69.74 11.84 -24.06
N VAL A 56 -68.76 10.96 -24.17
CA VAL A 56 -67.42 11.27 -24.67
C VAL A 56 -67.19 10.55 -26.00
N VAL A 57 -66.77 11.30 -27.01
CA VAL A 57 -66.48 10.78 -28.36
C VAL A 57 -65.02 10.30 -28.43
N TYR A 58 -64.80 9.16 -29.07
CA TYR A 58 -63.47 8.60 -29.31
C TYR A 58 -62.62 9.53 -30.19
N VAL A 59 -61.32 9.64 -29.89
CA VAL A 59 -60.37 10.44 -30.70
C VAL A 59 -60.35 9.95 -32.15
N SER A 60 -60.33 8.63 -32.29
CA SER A 60 -60.43 7.88 -33.53
C SER A 60 -61.72 8.14 -34.31
N ASN A 61 -62.87 8.31 -33.64
CA ASN A 61 -64.14 8.65 -34.31
C ASN A 61 -64.11 10.05 -34.90
N VAL A 62 -63.51 11.02 -34.20
CA VAL A 62 -63.23 12.34 -34.78
C VAL A 62 -62.29 12.21 -35.98
N GLY A 63 -61.27 11.36 -35.86
CA GLY A 63 -60.34 11.02 -36.93
C GLY A 63 -60.97 10.33 -38.15
N SER A 64 -62.00 9.50 -37.96
CA SER A 64 -62.67 8.77 -39.05
C SER A 64 -63.50 9.70 -39.94
N ARG A 65 -63.96 10.83 -39.41
CA ARG A 65 -64.59 11.90 -40.20
C ARG A 65 -63.55 12.67 -41.00
N HIS A 66 -62.43 13.03 -40.35
CA HIS A 66 -61.34 13.81 -40.93
C HIS A 66 -60.14 12.91 -41.31
N LYS A 67 -60.42 11.89 -42.13
CA LYS A 67 -59.50 10.78 -42.48
C LYS A 67 -58.11 11.24 -42.91
N PRO A 68 -57.94 12.23 -43.81
CA PRO A 68 -56.62 12.62 -44.27
C PRO A 68 -55.75 13.17 -43.14
N THR A 69 -56.33 13.99 -42.25
CA THR A 69 -55.62 14.60 -41.12
C THR A 69 -55.14 13.55 -40.13
N PHE A 70 -56.00 12.58 -39.78
CA PHE A 70 -55.65 11.53 -38.83
C PHE A 70 -54.61 10.54 -39.38
N ILE A 71 -54.74 10.14 -40.65
CA ILE A 71 -53.79 9.23 -41.30
C ILE A 71 -52.41 9.92 -41.45
N ILE A 72 -52.37 11.17 -41.92
CA ILE A 72 -51.10 11.92 -42.03
C ILE A 72 -50.44 12.05 -40.65
N GLY A 73 -51.22 12.43 -39.63
CA GLY A 73 -50.73 12.59 -38.27
C GLY A 73 -50.12 11.32 -37.66
N THR A 74 -50.81 10.18 -37.82
CA THR A 74 -50.35 8.88 -37.32
C THR A 74 -49.12 8.35 -38.06
N VAL A 75 -49.05 8.53 -39.38
CA VAL A 75 -47.88 8.14 -40.19
C VAL A 75 -46.64 8.93 -39.80
N VAL A 76 -46.75 10.27 -39.67
CA VAL A 76 -45.62 11.12 -39.26
C VAL A 76 -45.17 10.76 -37.85
N THR A 77 -46.11 10.69 -36.89
CA THR A 77 -45.82 10.36 -35.50
C THR A 77 -45.15 9.00 -35.36
N GLY A 78 -45.71 7.97 -36.00
CA GLY A 78 -45.20 6.61 -35.96
C GLY A 78 -43.79 6.48 -36.56
N THR A 79 -43.56 7.12 -37.71
CA THR A 79 -42.25 7.10 -38.38
C THR A 79 -41.17 7.74 -37.51
N PHE A 80 -41.43 8.93 -36.96
CA PHE A 80 -40.46 9.64 -36.13
C PHE A 80 -40.30 9.00 -34.75
N PHE A 81 -41.31 8.30 -34.23
CA PHE A 81 -41.17 7.49 -33.02
C PHE A 81 -40.18 6.33 -33.21
N VAL A 82 -40.30 5.58 -34.32
CA VAL A 82 -39.35 4.49 -34.63
C VAL A 82 -37.95 5.04 -34.87
N LEU A 83 -37.79 6.14 -35.62
CA LEU A 83 -36.50 6.82 -35.80
C LEU A 83 -35.88 7.23 -34.46
N THR A 84 -36.69 7.74 -33.54
CA THR A 84 -36.23 8.10 -32.19
C THR A 84 -35.66 6.90 -31.45
N LEU A 85 -36.31 5.74 -31.49
CA LEU A 85 -35.80 4.52 -30.86
C LEU A 85 -34.49 4.05 -31.50
N ILE A 86 -34.37 4.14 -32.83
CA ILE A 86 -33.16 3.80 -33.57
C ILE A 86 -32.00 4.73 -33.20
N PHE A 87 -32.19 6.05 -33.24
CA PHE A 87 -31.15 7.02 -32.90
C PHE A 87 -30.75 6.95 -31.43
N THR A 88 -31.72 6.73 -30.53
CA THR A 88 -31.44 6.50 -29.11
C THR A 88 -30.49 5.32 -28.93
N LYS A 89 -30.77 4.19 -29.61
CA LYS A 89 -29.87 3.03 -29.59
C LYS A 89 -28.49 3.36 -30.18
N LEU A 90 -28.43 3.97 -31.37
CA LEU A 90 -27.16 4.30 -32.03
C LEU A 90 -26.29 5.22 -31.17
N CYS A 91 -26.90 6.15 -30.44
CA CYS A 91 -26.23 7.03 -29.50
C CYS A 91 -25.56 6.24 -28.36
N PHE A 92 -26.29 5.29 -27.73
CA PHE A 92 -25.80 4.54 -26.56
C PHE A 92 -24.93 3.32 -26.89
N ASP A 93 -25.13 2.65 -28.03
CA ASP A 93 -24.29 1.51 -28.44
C ASP A 93 -22.84 1.96 -28.75
N MET A 94 -22.63 3.24 -29.11
CA MET A 94 -21.30 3.83 -29.24
C MET A 94 -20.57 3.97 -27.90
N GLU A 95 -21.28 3.93 -26.77
CA GLU A 95 -20.70 4.04 -25.42
C GLU A 95 -20.33 2.68 -24.80
N ASN A 96 -20.90 1.55 -25.26
CA ASN A 96 -20.70 0.27 -24.58
C ASN A 96 -20.89 -0.99 -25.47
N ARG A 97 -19.84 -1.82 -25.62
CA ARG A 97 -19.82 -2.98 -26.53
C ARG A 97 -20.23 -4.33 -25.89
N ARG A 98 -21.29 -4.40 -25.08
CA ARG A 98 -21.74 -5.70 -24.51
C ARG A 98 -22.88 -6.33 -25.32
N ARG A 99 -22.69 -7.57 -25.80
CA ARG A 99 -23.64 -8.31 -26.66
C ARG A 99 -25.06 -8.42 -26.08
N TYR A 100 -25.20 -8.71 -24.78
CA TYR A 100 -26.51 -8.86 -24.12
C TYR A 100 -27.34 -7.58 -24.16
N LYS A 101 -26.70 -6.41 -23.99
CA LYS A 101 -27.38 -5.10 -24.03
C LYS A 101 -27.94 -4.77 -25.41
N ARG A 102 -27.22 -5.18 -26.47
CA ARG A 102 -27.65 -4.99 -27.86
C ARG A 102 -28.99 -5.66 -28.16
N ASN A 103 -29.22 -6.86 -27.62
CA ASN A 103 -30.46 -7.61 -27.88
C ASN A 103 -31.69 -6.92 -27.25
N ILE A 104 -31.57 -6.37 -26.04
CA ILE A 104 -32.67 -5.68 -25.35
C ILE A 104 -33.13 -4.44 -26.13
N SER A 105 -32.20 -3.64 -26.65
CA SER A 105 -32.54 -2.47 -27.47
C SER A 105 -33.26 -2.83 -28.77
N ILE A 106 -32.85 -3.91 -29.43
CA ILE A 106 -33.48 -4.39 -30.67
C ILE A 106 -34.92 -4.80 -30.38
N VAL A 107 -35.17 -5.51 -29.28
CA VAL A 107 -36.52 -5.91 -28.87
C VAL A 107 -37.41 -4.69 -28.61
N SER A 108 -36.89 -3.64 -27.95
CA SER A 108 -37.63 -2.38 -27.75
C SER A 108 -38.02 -1.70 -29.06
N ILE A 109 -37.11 -1.68 -30.06
CA ILE A 109 -37.37 -1.14 -31.40
C ILE A 109 -38.43 -1.98 -32.13
N VAL A 110 -38.34 -3.31 -32.07
CA VAL A 110 -39.33 -4.20 -32.71
C VAL A 110 -40.73 -3.96 -32.16
N PHE A 111 -40.88 -3.89 -30.84
CA PHE A 111 -42.17 -3.54 -30.24
C PHE A 111 -42.63 -2.13 -30.61
N GLY A 112 -41.72 -1.16 -30.69
CA GLY A 112 -42.04 0.20 -31.17
C GLY A 112 -42.53 0.23 -32.63
N MET A 113 -41.94 -0.59 -33.51
CA MET A 113 -42.40 -0.74 -34.90
C MET A 113 -43.79 -1.36 -34.96
N ILE A 114 -44.05 -2.42 -34.19
CA ILE A 114 -45.38 -3.05 -34.14
C ILE A 114 -46.42 -2.07 -33.60
N ALA A 115 -46.09 -1.28 -32.57
CA ALA A 115 -46.95 -0.21 -32.07
C ALA A 115 -47.24 0.84 -33.15
N SER A 116 -46.22 1.35 -33.85
CA SER A 116 -46.39 2.31 -34.93
C SER A 116 -47.28 1.77 -36.07
N ILE A 117 -47.08 0.51 -36.47
CA ILE A 117 -47.91 -0.13 -37.50
C ILE A 117 -49.35 -0.26 -37.00
N SER A 118 -49.55 -0.64 -35.74
CA SER A 118 -50.88 -0.75 -35.13
C SER A 118 -51.61 0.60 -35.12
N LEU A 119 -50.90 1.70 -34.81
CA LEU A 119 -51.46 3.06 -34.82
C LEU A 119 -51.87 3.51 -36.24
N ILE A 120 -51.07 3.17 -37.26
CA ILE A 120 -51.38 3.48 -38.66
C ILE A 120 -52.57 2.63 -39.15
N LEU A 121 -52.57 1.33 -38.83
CA LEU A 121 -53.68 0.44 -39.18
C LEU A 121 -54.97 0.85 -38.47
N LEU A 122 -54.91 1.31 -37.23
CA LEU A 122 -56.04 1.92 -36.53
C LEU A 122 -56.65 3.05 -37.35
N ALA A 123 -55.83 4.03 -37.77
CA ALA A 123 -56.30 5.15 -38.58
C ALA A 123 -56.90 4.72 -39.94
N ILE A 124 -56.34 3.69 -40.58
CA ILE A 124 -56.84 3.17 -41.87
C ILE A 124 -58.16 2.41 -41.69
N PHE A 125 -58.27 1.52 -40.71
CA PHE A 125 -59.47 0.70 -40.51
C PHE A 125 -60.64 1.49 -39.90
N ASP A 126 -60.35 2.50 -39.07
CA ASP A 126 -61.36 3.46 -38.62
C ASP A 126 -61.94 4.24 -39.80
N SER A 127 -61.14 4.47 -40.85
CA SER A 127 -61.63 5.08 -42.10
C SER A 127 -62.64 4.20 -42.87
N ILE A 128 -62.71 2.90 -42.57
CA ILE A 128 -63.59 1.91 -43.23
C ILE A 128 -64.76 1.51 -42.28
N ASN A 129 -64.88 2.14 -41.10
CA ASN A 129 -65.92 1.86 -40.09
C ASN A 129 -65.99 0.38 -39.65
N HIS A 130 -64.85 -0.31 -39.56
CA HIS A 130 -64.82 -1.71 -39.12
C HIS A 130 -64.82 -1.82 -37.59
N LYS A 131 -66.01 -1.98 -36.99
CA LYS A 131 -66.24 -1.94 -35.52
C LYS A 131 -65.31 -2.83 -34.67
N GLY A 132 -64.91 -4.00 -35.16
CA GLY A 132 -64.01 -4.92 -34.43
C GLY A 132 -62.51 -4.62 -34.57
N ALA A 133 -62.14 -3.87 -35.62
CA ALA A 133 -60.72 -3.58 -35.90
C ALA A 133 -60.20 -2.48 -34.98
N HIS A 134 -61.04 -1.49 -34.67
CA HIS A 134 -60.73 -0.37 -33.78
C HIS A 134 -60.14 -0.83 -32.44
N TYR A 135 -60.91 -1.58 -31.64
CA TYR A 135 -60.47 -2.05 -30.32
C TYR A 135 -59.23 -2.94 -30.37
N THR A 136 -59.09 -3.71 -31.45
CA THR A 136 -57.97 -4.63 -31.63
C THR A 136 -56.68 -3.85 -31.87
N PHE A 137 -56.67 -2.88 -32.79
CA PHE A 137 -55.49 -2.08 -33.09
C PHE A 137 -55.15 -1.08 -31.99
N THR A 138 -56.14 -0.52 -31.29
CA THR A 138 -55.92 0.31 -30.09
C THR A 138 -55.26 -0.51 -28.97
N GLY A 139 -55.74 -1.74 -28.72
CA GLY A 139 -55.14 -2.66 -27.74
C GLY A 139 -53.71 -3.05 -28.11
N LEU A 140 -53.46 -3.40 -29.38
CA LEU A 140 -52.12 -3.72 -29.88
C LEU A 140 -51.18 -2.52 -29.72
N PHE A 141 -51.61 -1.31 -30.11
CA PHE A 141 -50.82 -0.09 -29.95
C PHE A 141 -50.41 0.13 -28.49
N ILE A 142 -51.35 0.03 -27.54
CA ILE A 142 -51.08 0.24 -26.11
C ILE A 142 -50.10 -0.81 -25.57
N ILE A 143 -50.38 -2.09 -25.82
CA ILE A 143 -49.56 -3.21 -25.31
C ILE A 143 -48.13 -3.10 -25.85
N PHE A 144 -47.96 -2.89 -27.15
CA PHE A 144 -46.65 -2.83 -27.77
C PHE A 144 -45.89 -1.54 -27.42
N THR A 145 -46.60 -0.43 -27.17
CA THR A 145 -45.97 0.79 -26.64
C THR A 145 -45.46 0.58 -25.21
N LEU A 146 -46.23 -0.08 -24.34
CA LEU A 146 -45.81 -0.43 -22.99
C LEU A 146 -44.63 -1.40 -22.97
N LEU A 147 -44.66 -2.43 -23.83
CA LEU A 147 -43.53 -3.36 -23.98
C LEU A 147 -42.29 -2.63 -24.50
N SER A 148 -42.43 -1.76 -25.50
CA SER A 148 -41.32 -0.94 -26.00
C SER A 148 -40.72 -0.07 -24.88
N ALA A 149 -41.57 0.58 -24.07
CA ALA A 149 -41.17 1.40 -22.93
C ALA A 149 -40.45 0.58 -21.84
N ALA A 150 -40.99 -0.58 -21.46
CA ALA A 150 -40.40 -1.46 -20.46
C ALA A 150 -38.99 -1.94 -20.87
N PHE A 151 -38.82 -2.39 -22.11
CA PHE A 151 -37.51 -2.80 -22.62
C PHE A 151 -36.54 -1.62 -22.78
N SER A 152 -37.04 -0.42 -23.09
CA SER A 152 -36.23 0.81 -23.11
C SER A 152 -35.70 1.16 -21.71
N ILE A 153 -36.55 1.04 -20.68
CA ILE A 153 -36.17 1.24 -19.27
C ILE A 153 -35.09 0.23 -18.86
N ILE A 154 -35.31 -1.07 -19.13
CA ILE A 154 -34.33 -2.14 -18.81
C ILE A 154 -32.99 -1.89 -19.52
N TYR A 155 -33.03 -1.51 -20.80
CA TYR A 155 -31.82 -1.18 -21.57
C TYR A 155 -31.02 -0.04 -20.93
N ARG A 156 -31.72 1.02 -20.47
CA ARG A 156 -31.11 2.18 -19.81
C ARG A 156 -30.56 1.83 -18.43
N PHE A 157 -31.28 1.08 -17.59
CA PHE A 157 -30.75 0.58 -16.31
C PHE A 157 -29.47 -0.23 -16.48
N SER A 158 -29.37 -1.05 -17.54
CA SER A 158 -28.15 -1.81 -17.80
C SER A 158 -26.93 -0.92 -18.10
N HIS A 159 -27.14 0.33 -18.49
CA HIS A 159 -26.09 1.33 -18.73
C HIS A 159 -25.71 2.13 -17.47
N ASN A 160 -26.25 1.80 -16.28
CA ASN A 160 -25.94 2.43 -14.99
C ASN A 160 -26.12 3.96 -14.97
N GLN A 161 -26.89 4.52 -15.89
CA GLN A 161 -27.25 5.94 -15.92
C GLN A 161 -28.62 6.08 -15.28
N GLY A 162 -28.71 6.32 -13.98
CA GLY A 162 -29.99 6.60 -13.32
C GLY A 162 -30.32 8.08 -13.44
N ASN A 163 -31.01 8.48 -14.50
CA ASN A 163 -31.36 9.88 -14.74
C ASN A 163 -32.86 10.15 -14.52
N LEU A 164 -33.20 11.43 -14.34
CA LEU A 164 -34.57 11.94 -14.26
C LEU A 164 -35.48 11.36 -15.37
N ALA A 165 -34.97 11.24 -16.59
CA ALA A 165 -35.73 10.70 -17.73
C ALA A 165 -36.15 9.24 -17.55
N ILE A 166 -35.34 8.38 -16.90
CA ILE A 166 -35.73 7.00 -16.61
C ILE A 166 -36.82 6.97 -15.55
N ASN A 167 -36.68 7.78 -14.49
CA ASN A 167 -37.70 7.88 -13.45
C ASN A 167 -39.04 8.33 -14.04
N LEU A 168 -39.03 9.27 -14.97
CA LEU A 168 -40.24 9.72 -15.68
C LEU A 168 -40.80 8.65 -16.63
N ARG A 169 -39.98 7.83 -17.29
CA ARG A 169 -40.47 6.69 -18.09
C ARG A 169 -41.05 5.58 -17.23
N VAL A 170 -40.45 5.29 -16.08
CA VAL A 170 -41.00 4.36 -15.08
C VAL A 170 -42.35 4.86 -14.59
N LEU A 171 -42.46 6.16 -14.28
CA LEU A 171 -43.71 6.80 -13.90
C LEU A 171 -44.77 6.68 -15.00
N PHE A 172 -44.41 6.92 -16.26
CA PHE A 172 -45.32 6.72 -17.40
C PHE A 172 -45.89 5.29 -17.44
N VAL A 173 -45.03 4.27 -17.36
CA VAL A 173 -45.47 2.86 -17.35
C VAL A 173 -46.34 2.57 -16.12
N ALA A 174 -45.97 3.10 -14.95
CA ALA A 174 -46.69 2.92 -13.68
C ALA A 174 -48.07 3.59 -13.67
N VAL A 175 -48.28 4.66 -14.45
CA VAL A 175 -49.58 5.33 -14.60
C VAL A 175 -50.46 4.65 -15.65
N VAL A 176 -49.89 4.25 -16.79
CA VAL A 176 -50.66 3.68 -17.91
C VAL A 176 -51.13 2.26 -17.62
N ILE A 177 -50.34 1.41 -16.95
CA ILE A 177 -50.75 0.02 -16.63
C ILE A 177 -52.06 -0.03 -15.81
N PRO A 178 -52.19 0.70 -14.68
CA PRO A 178 -53.45 0.73 -13.93
C PRO A 178 -54.63 1.22 -14.76
N LEU A 179 -54.47 2.27 -15.56
CA LEU A 179 -55.54 2.77 -16.44
C LEU A 179 -56.04 1.68 -17.38
N VAL A 180 -55.13 0.93 -18.01
CA VAL A 180 -55.47 -0.18 -18.91
C VAL A 180 -56.14 -1.33 -18.16
N ILE A 181 -55.67 -1.68 -16.96
CA ILE A 181 -56.29 -2.72 -16.13
C ILE A 181 -57.72 -2.31 -15.74
N THR A 182 -57.91 -1.07 -15.28
CA THR A 182 -59.23 -0.53 -14.92
C THR A 182 -60.18 -0.62 -16.10
N PHE A 183 -59.71 -0.32 -17.32
CA PHE A 183 -60.50 -0.49 -18.54
C PHE A 183 -60.90 -1.94 -18.82
N VAL A 184 -59.95 -2.87 -18.77
CA VAL A 184 -60.21 -4.30 -19.02
C VAL A 184 -61.19 -4.87 -17.99
N VAL A 185 -61.03 -4.50 -16.72
CA VAL A 185 -61.93 -4.93 -15.63
C VAL A 185 -63.35 -4.38 -15.82
N MET A 186 -63.49 -3.09 -16.17
CA MET A 186 -64.81 -2.52 -16.47
C MET A 186 -65.45 -3.14 -17.71
N GLY A 187 -64.66 -3.48 -18.73
CA GLY A 187 -65.12 -4.22 -19.91
C GLY A 187 -65.60 -5.64 -19.57
N ALA A 188 -64.93 -6.33 -18.63
CA ALA A 188 -65.31 -7.67 -18.19
C ALA A 188 -66.56 -7.68 -17.29
N LEU A 189 -66.80 -6.60 -16.53
CA LEU A 189 -67.99 -6.42 -15.69
C LEU A 189 -69.19 -5.84 -16.46
N LYS A 190 -69.16 -5.87 -17.80
CA LYS A 190 -70.21 -5.30 -18.67
C LYS A 190 -71.59 -5.85 -18.33
N ARG A 191 -72.48 -4.97 -17.83
CA ARG A 191 -73.93 -5.20 -17.73
C ARG A 191 -74.65 -4.50 -18.89
N PRO A 192 -75.76 -5.05 -19.41
CA PRO A 192 -76.50 -4.45 -20.53
C PRO A 192 -76.97 -3.01 -20.24
N ASP A 193 -77.26 -2.68 -18.99
CA ASP A 193 -77.81 -1.36 -18.61
C ASP A 193 -76.76 -0.22 -18.62
N ASN A 194 -75.46 -0.53 -18.60
CA ASN A 194 -74.37 0.46 -18.45
C ASN A 194 -73.55 0.67 -19.74
N GLU A 195 -74.06 0.24 -20.90
CA GLU A 195 -73.29 0.22 -22.15
C GLU A 195 -72.82 1.62 -22.59
N ILE A 196 -73.65 2.64 -22.42
CA ILE A 196 -73.33 4.04 -22.79
C ILE A 196 -72.21 4.59 -21.89
N GLN A 197 -72.30 4.34 -20.57
CA GLN A 197 -71.27 4.78 -19.62
C GLN A 197 -69.93 4.10 -19.89
N LEU A 198 -69.94 2.81 -20.22
CA LEU A 198 -68.73 2.06 -20.54
C LEU A 198 -68.03 2.60 -21.79
N LYS A 199 -68.79 3.03 -22.82
CA LYS A 199 -68.25 3.70 -24.01
C LYS A 199 -67.65 5.08 -23.69
N SER A 200 -68.32 5.90 -22.86
CA SER A 200 -67.78 7.19 -22.42
C SER A 200 -66.45 7.04 -21.68
N VAL A 201 -66.34 6.03 -20.83
CA VAL A 201 -65.11 5.74 -20.08
C VAL A 201 -64.00 5.22 -20.99
N ALA A 202 -64.34 4.38 -21.97
CA ALA A 202 -63.41 3.91 -23.00
C ALA A 202 -62.83 5.06 -23.83
N ALA A 203 -63.68 5.98 -24.30
CA ALA A 203 -63.26 7.16 -25.05
C ALA A 203 -62.38 8.08 -24.19
N SER A 204 -62.75 8.30 -22.91
CA SER A 204 -61.94 9.09 -21.97
C SER A 204 -60.54 8.50 -21.74
N LEU A 205 -60.44 7.17 -21.72
CA LEU A 205 -59.17 6.47 -21.61
C LEU A 205 -58.31 6.64 -22.87
N GLU A 206 -58.90 6.57 -24.07
CA GLU A 206 -58.19 6.80 -25.32
C GLU A 206 -57.60 8.22 -25.38
N TRP A 207 -58.39 9.24 -24.99
CA TRP A 207 -57.90 10.61 -24.85
C TRP A 207 -56.75 10.73 -23.83
N SER A 208 -56.91 10.12 -22.66
CA SER A 208 -55.90 10.14 -21.60
C SER A 208 -54.58 9.51 -22.04
N ILE A 209 -54.65 8.34 -22.69
CA ILE A 209 -53.47 7.64 -23.22
C ILE A 209 -52.85 8.44 -24.37
N SER A 210 -53.66 9.03 -25.23
CA SER A 210 -53.17 9.86 -26.34
C SER A 210 -52.37 11.08 -25.86
N ILE A 211 -52.82 11.73 -24.78
CA ILE A 211 -52.11 12.86 -24.14
C ILE A 211 -50.83 12.37 -23.44
N LEU A 212 -50.92 11.29 -22.65
CA LEU A 212 -49.74 10.72 -21.99
C LEU A 212 -48.68 10.26 -22.99
N PHE A 213 -49.09 9.83 -24.19
CA PHE A 213 -48.18 9.45 -25.26
C PHE A 213 -47.35 10.63 -25.78
N ILE A 214 -47.89 11.86 -25.82
CA ILE A 214 -47.13 13.08 -26.17
C ILE A 214 -45.96 13.26 -25.21
N LEU A 215 -46.23 13.09 -23.90
CA LEU A 215 -45.25 13.24 -22.84
C LEU A 215 -44.20 12.12 -22.93
N TYR A 216 -44.62 10.87 -23.16
CA TYR A 216 -43.72 9.75 -23.40
C TYR A 216 -42.77 9.99 -24.59
N LEU A 217 -43.26 10.52 -25.71
CA LEU A 217 -42.43 10.86 -26.86
C LEU A 217 -41.39 11.93 -26.50
N ALA A 218 -41.77 12.98 -25.76
CA ALA A 218 -40.88 14.06 -25.34
C ALA A 218 -39.80 13.60 -24.33
N LEU A 219 -40.05 12.54 -23.56
CA LEU A 219 -39.07 11.97 -22.64
C LEU A 219 -37.83 11.42 -23.36
N PHE A 220 -37.89 11.10 -24.65
CA PHE A 220 -36.70 10.70 -25.41
C PHE A 220 -35.76 11.87 -25.70
N ALA A 221 -36.29 13.04 -26.07
CA ALA A 221 -35.51 14.25 -26.23
C ALA A 221 -34.86 14.68 -24.91
N LEU A 222 -35.59 14.64 -23.79
CA LEU A 222 -35.03 14.95 -22.47
C LEU A 222 -33.91 13.98 -22.08
N ASP A 223 -34.11 12.69 -22.33
CA ASP A 223 -33.13 11.63 -22.04
C ASP A 223 -31.83 11.84 -22.82
N LEU A 224 -31.94 12.19 -24.10
CA LEU A 224 -30.79 12.49 -24.95
C LEU A 224 -30.18 13.86 -24.61
N LEU A 225 -30.93 14.88 -24.22
CA LEU A 225 -30.33 16.18 -23.85
C LEU A 225 -29.48 16.08 -22.59
N LEU A 226 -29.86 15.23 -21.63
CA LEU A 226 -29.17 15.03 -20.36
C LEU A 226 -27.91 14.14 -20.44
N THR A 227 -27.59 13.53 -21.58
CA THR A 227 -26.37 12.73 -21.74
C THR A 227 -25.18 13.62 -22.08
N GLY A 228 -24.20 13.72 -21.18
CA GLY A 228 -23.03 14.58 -21.34
C GLY A 228 -21.74 13.77 -21.25
N ARG A 229 -20.95 13.73 -22.33
CA ARG A 229 -19.70 12.96 -22.34
C ARG A 229 -18.69 13.62 -21.40
N LEU A 230 -18.37 12.95 -20.29
CA LEU A 230 -17.25 13.34 -19.44
C LEU A 230 -15.94 13.21 -20.22
N GLU A 231 -15.15 14.28 -20.26
CA GLU A 231 -13.83 14.23 -20.89
C GLU A 231 -12.92 13.24 -20.15
N LYS A 232 -12.01 12.65 -20.92
CA LYS A 232 -10.99 11.77 -20.37
C LYS A 232 -10.05 12.60 -19.48
N PRO A 233 -9.86 12.25 -18.20
CA PRO A 233 -8.97 12.96 -17.31
C PRO A 233 -7.51 12.86 -17.79
N SER A 234 -6.74 13.92 -17.54
CA SER A 234 -5.29 13.90 -17.68
C SER A 234 -4.67 12.87 -16.72
N ALA A 235 -3.42 12.47 -16.99
CA ALA A 235 -2.70 11.61 -16.07
C ALA A 235 -2.49 12.35 -14.73
N PRO A 236 -2.52 11.64 -13.59
CA PRO A 236 -2.13 12.26 -12.33
C PRO A 236 -0.67 12.74 -12.43
N VAL A 237 -0.36 13.77 -11.68
CA VAL A 237 0.97 14.41 -11.60
C VAL A 237 1.63 13.97 -10.31
N LEU A 238 2.89 13.54 -10.40
CA LEU A 238 3.71 13.22 -9.24
C LEU A 238 4.22 14.52 -8.62
N VAL A 239 3.79 14.83 -7.40
CA VAL A 239 4.25 16.01 -6.65
C VAL A 239 5.50 15.68 -5.85
N ASN A 240 5.42 14.60 -5.06
CA ASN A 240 6.52 14.18 -4.20
C ASN A 240 6.55 12.66 -4.04
N ALA A 241 7.74 12.10 -3.85
CA ALA A 241 7.94 10.68 -3.58
C ALA A 241 9.04 10.49 -2.53
N ASN A 242 8.66 9.83 -1.43
CA ASN A 242 9.56 9.40 -0.38
C ASN A 242 9.67 7.86 -0.39
N HIS A 243 10.39 7.32 0.59
CA HIS A 243 10.65 5.89 0.76
C HIS A 243 9.38 5.06 1.02
N TYR A 244 8.37 5.65 1.65
CA TYR A 244 7.12 4.98 2.02
C TYR A 244 5.87 5.72 1.55
N SER A 245 6.00 6.81 0.81
CA SER A 245 4.85 7.60 0.39
C SER A 245 5.03 8.23 -0.98
N ILE A 246 3.93 8.32 -1.72
CA ILE A 246 3.84 9.02 -3.00
C ILE A 246 2.67 9.99 -2.91
N GLU A 247 2.90 11.24 -3.30
CA GLU A 247 1.89 12.29 -3.33
C GLU A 247 1.55 12.63 -4.77
N LEU A 248 0.27 12.49 -5.10
CA LEU A 248 -0.27 12.71 -6.43
C LEU A 248 -1.27 13.85 -6.41
N GLU A 249 -1.23 14.68 -7.44
CA GLU A 249 -2.22 15.71 -7.72
C GLU A 249 -2.79 15.53 -9.13
N TRP A 250 -3.96 16.10 -9.40
CA TRP A 250 -4.60 16.05 -10.71
C TRP A 250 -5.36 17.34 -11.01
N GLU A 251 -5.23 17.79 -12.27
CA GLU A 251 -5.92 19.00 -12.75
C GLU A 251 -7.40 18.78 -13.06
N HIS A 252 -8.15 19.88 -13.04
CA HIS A 252 -9.59 19.95 -13.23
C HIS A 252 -10.05 19.32 -14.54
N VAL A 253 -10.80 18.22 -14.46
CA VAL A 253 -11.56 17.68 -15.58
C VAL A 253 -12.55 18.76 -16.06
N GLN A 254 -12.59 19.06 -17.36
CA GLN A 254 -13.60 19.94 -17.93
C GLN A 254 -14.79 19.09 -18.42
N VAL A 255 -16.02 19.46 -18.07
CA VAL A 255 -17.23 18.93 -18.73
C VAL A 255 -17.57 19.89 -19.85
N GLN A 256 -17.48 19.44 -21.10
CA GLN A 256 -18.08 20.18 -22.21
C GLN A 256 -19.60 19.99 -22.21
N ASP A 257 -20.32 20.92 -21.57
CA ASP A 257 -21.74 21.12 -21.83
C ASP A 257 -21.90 22.00 -23.08
N GLN A 258 -22.17 21.40 -24.23
CA GLN A 258 -22.26 22.11 -25.52
C GLN A 258 -23.51 23.02 -25.66
N THR A 259 -24.34 23.18 -24.63
CA THR A 259 -25.62 23.91 -24.75
C THR A 259 -25.63 25.34 -24.21
N ARG A 260 -24.54 25.87 -23.61
CA ARG A 260 -24.41 27.31 -23.29
C ARG A 260 -22.96 27.78 -23.37
N SER A 261 -22.75 28.98 -23.93
CA SER A 261 -21.47 29.70 -24.04
C SER A 261 -20.91 30.19 -22.69
N ARG A 262 -20.95 29.37 -21.66
CA ARG A 262 -20.20 29.56 -20.42
C ARG A 262 -19.62 28.22 -20.03
N ASN A 263 -18.31 28.07 -20.21
CA ASN A 263 -17.50 27.03 -19.58
C ASN A 263 -17.85 26.98 -18.08
N ARG A 264 -18.79 26.13 -17.69
CA ARG A 264 -19.04 25.87 -16.27
C ARG A 264 -17.91 24.97 -15.80
N ARG A 265 -16.95 25.61 -15.15
CA ARG A 265 -15.85 24.96 -14.43
C ARG A 265 -16.45 23.92 -13.49
N ILE A 266 -15.93 22.68 -13.50
CA ILE A 266 -16.32 21.66 -12.50
C ILE A 266 -15.79 22.04 -11.12
N PHE A 267 -14.85 22.97 -11.02
CA PHE A 267 -14.27 23.39 -9.75
C PHE A 267 -14.32 24.91 -9.65
N ASP A 268 -14.75 25.40 -8.50
CA ASP A 268 -14.68 26.83 -8.19
C ASP A 268 -13.22 27.24 -7.94
N GLU A 269 -12.96 28.56 -7.95
CA GLU A 269 -11.64 29.16 -7.68
C GLU A 269 -11.05 28.80 -6.30
N THR A 270 -11.82 28.08 -5.47
CA THR A 270 -11.46 27.56 -4.15
C THR A 270 -11.05 26.07 -4.15
N GLY A 271 -11.00 25.41 -5.31
CA GLY A 271 -10.59 24.00 -5.43
C GLY A 271 -11.64 22.97 -5.00
N ALA A 272 -12.83 23.41 -4.60
CA ALA A 272 -13.96 22.52 -4.31
C ALA A 272 -14.70 22.14 -5.62
N ALA A 273 -14.85 20.84 -5.86
CA ALA A 273 -15.67 20.32 -6.96
C ALA A 273 -17.11 20.85 -6.83
N HIS A 274 -17.50 21.71 -7.76
CA HIS A 274 -18.89 22.02 -7.99
C HIS A 274 -19.61 20.74 -8.42
N SER A 275 -20.58 20.34 -7.60
CA SER A 275 -21.53 19.25 -7.87
C SER A 275 -20.97 17.83 -7.82
N GLY A 276 -20.75 17.29 -6.61
CA GLY A 276 -20.87 15.86 -6.27
C GLY A 276 -20.06 14.85 -7.10
N SER A 277 -19.06 15.31 -7.85
CA SER A 277 -18.26 14.46 -8.73
C SER A 277 -17.18 13.75 -7.93
N LEU A 278 -17.03 12.45 -8.17
CA LEU A 278 -16.09 11.58 -7.44
C LEU A 278 -14.95 11.16 -8.35
N ILE A 279 -13.74 11.16 -7.80
CA ILE A 279 -12.51 10.72 -8.42
C ILE A 279 -12.12 9.40 -7.79
N TYR A 280 -11.84 8.41 -8.65
CA TYR A 280 -11.35 7.10 -8.28
C TYR A 280 -9.88 7.00 -8.69
N LEU A 281 -9.00 6.78 -7.71
CA LEU A 281 -7.57 6.54 -7.96
C LEU A 281 -7.29 5.06 -7.82
N HIS A 282 -6.75 4.47 -8.88
CA HIS A 282 -6.31 3.09 -8.86
C HIS A 282 -4.80 2.98 -8.83
N GLN A 283 -4.29 2.06 -8.03
CA GLN A 283 -2.88 1.73 -7.89
C GLN A 283 -2.65 0.25 -8.24
N ARG A 284 -1.47 -0.04 -8.80
CA ARG A 284 -0.89 -1.39 -8.78
C ARG A 284 0.63 -1.34 -8.71
N GLU A 285 1.23 -2.37 -8.15
CA GLU A 285 2.67 -2.59 -8.26
C GLU A 285 3.04 -3.01 -9.69
N LYS A 286 4.18 -2.55 -10.21
CA LYS A 286 4.65 -2.90 -11.57
C LYS A 286 5.26 -4.31 -11.59
N LYS A 287 4.43 -5.32 -11.33
CA LYS A 287 4.78 -6.75 -11.37
C LYS A 287 3.80 -7.52 -12.26
N ILE A 288 4.31 -8.60 -12.87
CA ILE A 288 3.50 -9.49 -13.70
C ILE A 288 2.41 -10.12 -12.81
N GLY A 289 1.14 -9.94 -13.19
CA GLY A 289 -0.02 -10.46 -12.45
C GLY A 289 -0.64 -9.50 -11.43
N SER A 290 -0.10 -8.29 -11.24
CA SER A 290 -0.68 -7.31 -10.30
C SER A 290 -2.02 -6.75 -10.78
N ILE A 291 -3.01 -6.79 -9.87
CA ILE A 291 -4.38 -6.31 -10.09
C ILE A 291 -4.46 -4.82 -9.71
N TRP A 292 -5.36 -4.08 -10.35
CA TRP A 292 -5.65 -2.70 -10.00
C TRP A 292 -6.53 -2.62 -8.75
N GLU A 293 -6.06 -1.92 -7.73
CA GLU A 293 -6.78 -1.67 -6.49
C GLU A 293 -7.25 -0.22 -6.42
N ASN A 294 -8.46 0.02 -5.92
CA ASN A 294 -8.99 1.36 -5.70
C ASN A 294 -8.50 1.87 -4.34
N ILE A 295 -7.62 2.86 -4.35
CA ILE A 295 -6.97 3.38 -3.14
C ILE A 295 -7.58 4.69 -2.65
N TYR A 296 -8.30 5.41 -3.51
CA TYR A 296 -8.97 6.65 -3.12
C TYR A 296 -10.28 6.83 -3.87
N THR A 297 -11.29 7.32 -3.16
CA THR A 297 -12.58 7.74 -3.73
C THR A 297 -13.03 9.00 -3.02
N GLY A 298 -13.09 10.12 -3.73
CA GLY A 298 -13.48 11.40 -3.15
C GLY A 298 -13.40 12.54 -4.15
N SER A 299 -13.47 13.78 -3.67
CA SER A 299 -13.52 14.99 -4.50
C SER A 299 -12.28 15.89 -4.37
N ALA A 300 -11.24 15.43 -3.69
CA ALA A 300 -9.99 16.19 -3.52
C ALA A 300 -9.21 16.28 -4.85
N LEU A 301 -8.33 17.27 -4.95
CA LEU A 301 -7.44 17.50 -6.10
C LEU A 301 -6.11 16.75 -6.01
N GLY A 302 -5.88 16.07 -4.89
CA GLY A 302 -4.71 15.25 -4.68
C GLY A 302 -4.91 14.26 -3.55
N TYR A 303 -4.01 13.29 -3.47
CA TYR A 303 -4.02 12.27 -2.44
C TYR A 303 -2.59 11.79 -2.16
N LYS A 304 -2.25 11.76 -0.88
CA LYS A 304 -0.99 11.20 -0.38
C LYS A 304 -1.19 9.74 0.00
N ILE A 305 -0.48 8.87 -0.69
CA ILE A 305 -0.46 7.43 -0.42
C ILE A 305 0.67 7.15 0.57
N GLU A 306 0.38 6.45 1.65
CA GLU A 306 1.34 6.06 2.68
C GLU A 306 1.52 4.54 2.74
N ASN A 307 2.53 4.06 3.47
CA ASN A 307 2.84 2.63 3.68
C ASN A 307 3.22 1.86 2.39
N LEU A 308 3.85 2.54 1.43
CA LEU A 308 4.39 1.91 0.23
C LEU A 308 5.69 1.17 0.52
N LYS A 309 6.07 0.21 -0.33
CA LYS A 309 7.39 -0.44 -0.23
C LYS A 309 8.47 0.50 -0.77
N PRO A 310 9.66 0.58 -0.15
CA PRO A 310 10.76 1.38 -0.67
C PRO A 310 11.32 0.78 -1.96
N ASN A 311 11.98 1.63 -2.76
CA ASN A 311 12.60 1.25 -4.03
C ASN A 311 11.68 0.40 -4.96
N THR A 312 10.39 0.74 -5.01
CA THR A 312 9.37 -0.03 -5.73
C THR A 312 8.64 0.84 -6.74
N GLN A 313 8.41 0.32 -7.95
CA GLN A 313 7.67 1.00 -9.00
C GLN A 313 6.17 0.70 -8.92
N TYR A 314 5.37 1.75 -8.99
CA TYR A 314 3.91 1.72 -8.98
C TYR A 314 3.34 2.39 -10.23
N GLU A 315 2.17 1.90 -10.64
CA GLU A 315 1.37 2.46 -11.71
C GLU A 315 0.08 3.04 -11.14
N TYR A 316 -0.26 4.25 -11.58
CA TYR A 316 -1.42 5.00 -11.12
C TYR A 316 -2.29 5.44 -12.29
N ARG A 317 -3.61 5.46 -12.09
CA ARG A 317 -4.58 6.02 -13.04
C ARG A 317 -5.82 6.52 -12.31
N ILE A 318 -6.47 7.53 -12.88
CA ILE A 318 -7.68 8.12 -12.32
C ILE A 318 -8.89 7.98 -13.24
N GLN A 319 -10.08 7.94 -12.64
CA GLN A 319 -11.38 7.98 -13.34
C GLN A 319 -12.33 8.89 -12.58
N CYS A 320 -13.10 9.69 -13.29
CA CYS A 320 -14.07 10.62 -12.70
C CYS A 320 -15.49 10.11 -12.88
N LYS A 321 -16.37 10.40 -11.92
CA LYS A 321 -17.80 10.13 -11.96
C LYS A 321 -18.58 11.42 -11.74
N SER A 322 -19.48 11.76 -12.65
CA SER A 322 -20.35 12.94 -12.52
C SER A 322 -21.36 12.74 -11.38
N GLY A 323 -21.50 13.74 -10.52
CA GLY A 323 -22.53 13.77 -9.48
C GLY A 323 -23.95 13.96 -10.01
N LEU A 324 -24.11 14.58 -11.18
CA LEU A 324 -25.42 14.91 -11.78
C LEU A 324 -25.99 13.77 -12.62
N THR A 325 -25.15 13.12 -13.40
CA THR A 325 -25.56 12.08 -14.37
C THR A 325 -25.17 10.67 -13.93
N GLY A 326 -24.31 10.54 -12.92
CA GLY A 326 -23.77 9.25 -12.48
C GLY A 326 -22.81 8.59 -13.48
N GLU A 327 -22.56 9.20 -14.64
CA GLU A 327 -21.67 8.70 -15.69
C GLU A 327 -20.22 8.69 -15.23
N ARG A 328 -19.41 7.77 -15.78
CA ARG A 328 -17.97 7.66 -15.53
C ARG A 328 -17.18 8.02 -16.78
N SER A 329 -16.08 8.77 -16.61
CA SER A 329 -15.13 9.05 -17.66
C SER A 329 -14.35 7.80 -18.08
N GLU A 330 -13.64 7.86 -19.20
CA GLU A 330 -12.55 6.90 -19.45
C GLU A 330 -11.44 7.03 -18.39
N TRP A 331 -10.61 5.99 -18.27
CA TRP A 331 -9.41 6.03 -17.41
C TRP A 331 -8.37 6.99 -17.99
N SER A 332 -7.69 7.75 -17.13
CA SER A 332 -6.52 8.54 -17.52
C SER A 332 -5.41 7.66 -18.12
N PRO A 333 -4.44 8.26 -18.84
CA PRO A 333 -3.17 7.60 -19.08
C PRO A 333 -2.51 7.16 -17.76
N ILE A 334 -1.69 6.12 -17.82
CA ILE A 334 -1.00 5.56 -16.65
C ILE A 334 0.17 6.47 -16.29
N LEU A 335 0.24 6.89 -15.03
CA LEU A 335 1.43 7.48 -14.42
C LEU A 335 2.29 6.36 -13.82
N LEU A 336 3.58 6.36 -14.15
CA LEU A 336 4.59 5.54 -13.50
C LEU A 336 5.30 6.38 -12.44
N ALA A 337 5.28 5.94 -11.18
CA ALA A 337 6.02 6.58 -10.10
C ALA A 337 6.73 5.54 -9.24
N ALA A 338 7.85 5.90 -8.62
CA ALA A 338 8.66 5.01 -7.81
C ALA A 338 8.95 5.63 -6.45
N THR A 339 8.95 4.81 -5.41
CA THR A 339 9.44 5.22 -4.09
C THR A 339 10.96 5.28 -4.09
N THR A 340 11.53 6.18 -3.29
CA THR A 340 12.98 6.28 -3.12
C THR A 340 13.52 5.09 -2.29
N PRO A 341 14.82 4.76 -2.38
CA PRO A 341 15.46 3.73 -1.54
C PRO A 341 15.70 4.22 -0.11
N GLU A 342 15.37 3.42 0.91
CA GLU A 342 15.46 3.83 2.33
C GLU A 342 16.78 4.55 2.65
N PRO A 343 16.73 5.64 3.45
CA PRO A 343 17.94 6.32 3.88
C PRO A 343 18.79 5.35 4.71
N MET A 344 20.10 5.33 4.45
CA MET A 344 20.99 4.42 5.15
C MET A 344 20.97 4.70 6.65
N ASN A 345 20.75 3.66 7.44
CA ASN A 345 20.76 3.69 8.89
C ASN A 345 21.96 2.90 9.43
N GLY A 346 22.22 2.96 10.74
CA GLY A 346 23.33 2.21 11.35
C GLY A 346 23.27 0.72 11.05
N GLU A 347 22.06 0.14 11.00
CA GLU A 347 21.82 -1.26 10.65
C GLU A 347 22.37 -1.65 9.26
N THR A 348 22.40 -0.71 8.32
CA THR A 348 22.96 -0.93 6.97
C THR A 348 24.44 -1.27 7.02
N VAL A 349 25.21 -0.62 7.90
CA VAL A 349 26.64 -0.91 8.11
C VAL A 349 26.81 -2.31 8.71
N PHE A 350 26.01 -2.66 9.73
CA PHE A 350 26.06 -3.99 10.35
C PHE A 350 25.69 -5.11 9.38
N LYS A 351 24.70 -4.89 8.50
CA LYS A 351 24.35 -5.83 7.42
C LYS A 351 25.52 -6.05 6.47
N ALA A 352 26.18 -4.98 6.04
CA ALA A 352 27.35 -5.08 5.17
C ALA A 352 28.53 -5.82 5.85
N ILE A 353 28.73 -5.64 7.16
CA ILE A 353 29.75 -6.38 7.92
C ILE A 353 29.38 -7.86 8.06
N ALA A 354 28.08 -8.18 8.16
CA ALA A 354 27.59 -9.54 8.31
C ALA A 354 27.69 -10.40 7.04
N VAL A 355 27.64 -9.78 5.87
CA VAL A 355 27.81 -10.52 4.62
C VAL A 355 29.25 -11.03 4.48
N PRO A 356 29.46 -12.28 4.03
CA PRO A 356 30.79 -12.81 3.76
C PRO A 356 31.55 -11.97 2.71
N GLY A 357 32.86 -11.79 2.91
CA GLY A 357 33.70 -10.97 2.03
C GLY A 357 33.63 -9.48 2.35
N LYS A 358 34.50 -8.69 1.70
CA LYS A 358 34.67 -7.26 1.96
C LYS A 358 33.96 -6.34 0.96
N GLU A 359 33.59 -6.86 -0.20
CA GLU A 359 33.10 -6.07 -1.35
C GLU A 359 31.87 -5.23 -1.03
N GLN A 360 30.90 -5.77 -0.28
CA GLN A 360 29.69 -5.04 0.05
C GLN A 360 29.96 -3.89 1.04
N LEU A 361 30.87 -4.11 2.00
CA LEU A 361 31.30 -3.07 2.91
C LEU A 361 32.11 -2.01 2.16
N GLU A 362 33.02 -2.39 1.25
CA GLU A 362 33.77 -1.45 0.41
C GLU A 362 32.84 -0.55 -0.41
N LYS A 363 31.84 -1.13 -1.09
CA LYS A 363 30.83 -0.36 -1.85
C LYS A 363 30.04 0.58 -0.95
N LEU A 364 29.64 0.12 0.24
CA LEU A 364 28.92 0.95 1.20
C LEU A 364 29.78 2.13 1.66
N LEU A 365 31.03 1.89 2.05
CA LEU A 365 31.95 2.92 2.52
C LEU A 365 32.29 3.94 1.42
N GLN A 366 32.37 3.53 0.15
CA GLN A 366 32.50 4.46 -0.98
C GLN A 366 31.32 5.41 -1.11
N ILE A 367 30.11 4.97 -0.78
CA ILE A 367 28.91 5.83 -0.83
C ILE A 367 28.83 6.73 0.40
N LEU A 368 29.18 6.22 1.59
CA LEU A 368 29.14 6.99 2.84
C LEU A 368 30.21 8.09 2.90
N GLY A 369 31.37 7.87 2.27
CA GLY A 369 32.52 8.77 2.40
C GLY A 369 33.25 8.60 3.75
N PRO A 370 34.37 9.33 3.95
CA PRO A 370 35.17 9.24 5.18
C PRO A 370 34.45 9.86 6.37
N GLU A 371 34.74 9.35 7.57
CA GLU A 371 34.28 9.87 8.87
C GLU A 371 32.74 10.00 9.00
N HIS A 372 32.00 9.16 8.28
CA HIS A 372 30.55 9.23 8.28
C HIS A 372 29.96 8.81 9.64
N HIS A 373 29.01 9.60 10.16
CA HIS A 373 28.40 9.40 11.50
C HIS A 373 27.84 7.99 11.75
N LEU A 374 27.44 7.28 10.69
CA LEU A 374 26.93 5.89 10.79
C LEU A 374 27.98 4.87 11.22
N LEU A 375 29.28 5.17 11.07
CA LEU A 375 30.37 4.31 11.55
C LEU A 375 30.45 4.28 13.08
N GLU A 376 29.85 5.27 13.75
CA GLU A 376 29.82 5.40 15.21
C GLU A 376 28.43 5.10 15.80
N HIS A 377 27.46 4.69 14.98
CA HIS A 377 26.12 4.40 15.44
C HIS A 377 26.04 2.95 15.96
N PRO A 378 25.69 2.72 17.24
CA PRO A 378 25.60 1.38 17.80
C PRO A 378 24.41 0.59 17.23
N ASP A 379 24.52 -0.74 17.24
CA ASP A 379 23.41 -1.63 16.96
C ASP A 379 22.41 -1.71 18.13
N LYS A 380 21.40 -2.58 18.01
CA LYS A 380 20.38 -2.79 19.04
C LYS A 380 20.95 -3.33 20.35
N ASP A 381 22.10 -4.00 20.30
CA ASP A 381 22.81 -4.53 21.46
C ASP A 381 23.84 -3.53 22.03
N GLY A 382 23.91 -2.34 21.45
CA GLY A 382 24.82 -1.27 21.84
C GLY A 382 26.22 -1.39 21.23
N ASN A 383 26.50 -2.37 20.36
CA ASN A 383 27.83 -2.61 19.78
C ASN A 383 28.11 -1.69 18.59
N LEU A 384 29.36 -1.22 18.46
CA LEU A 384 29.80 -0.41 17.32
C LEU A 384 30.17 -1.27 16.10
N PRO A 385 30.10 -0.74 14.86
CA PRO A 385 30.50 -1.45 13.65
C PRO A 385 31.92 -2.05 13.73
N LEU A 386 32.89 -1.28 14.24
CA LEU A 386 34.27 -1.74 14.40
C LEU A 386 34.38 -2.93 15.38
N MET A 387 33.55 -2.94 16.45
CA MET A 387 33.49 -4.07 17.39
C MET A 387 32.95 -5.34 16.75
N HIS A 388 31.95 -5.23 15.86
CA HIS A 388 31.42 -6.38 15.11
C HIS A 388 32.48 -6.99 14.19
N ALA A 389 33.27 -6.16 13.50
CA ALA A 389 34.36 -6.65 12.66
C ALA A 389 35.42 -7.40 13.48
N CYS A 390 35.77 -6.89 14.68
CA CYS A 390 36.66 -7.58 15.61
C CYS A 390 36.05 -8.90 16.12
N ALA A 391 34.78 -8.90 16.52
CA ALA A 391 34.10 -10.09 17.02
C ALA A 391 34.00 -11.21 15.96
N LYS A 392 33.93 -10.84 14.68
CA LYS A 392 33.89 -11.78 13.55
C LYS A 392 35.27 -12.21 13.03
N LEU A 393 36.35 -11.75 13.66
CA LEU A 393 37.73 -12.10 13.29
C LEU A 393 38.09 -11.74 11.83
N ASP A 394 37.48 -10.68 11.26
CA ASP A 394 37.66 -10.29 9.85
C ASP A 394 38.59 -9.07 9.73
N ILE A 395 39.88 -9.32 9.49
CA ILE A 395 40.91 -8.27 9.49
C ILE A 395 40.70 -7.27 8.36
N ASN A 396 40.16 -7.73 7.23
CA ASN A 396 39.92 -6.88 6.06
C ASN A 396 38.82 -5.85 6.38
N LYS A 397 37.77 -6.27 7.09
CA LYS A 397 36.70 -5.36 7.50
C LYS A 397 37.15 -4.39 8.60
N VAL A 398 38.00 -4.85 9.53
CA VAL A 398 38.63 -3.96 10.53
C VAL A 398 39.45 -2.87 9.82
N ASP A 399 40.34 -3.25 8.90
CA ASP A 399 41.16 -2.33 8.11
C ASP A 399 40.32 -1.33 7.30
N LEU A 400 39.25 -1.81 6.64
CA LEU A 400 38.35 -0.94 5.88
C LEU A 400 37.61 0.08 6.75
N LEU A 401 37.10 -0.33 7.91
CA LEU A 401 36.39 0.57 8.81
C LEU A 401 37.34 1.64 9.38
N ILE A 402 38.56 1.27 9.76
CA ILE A 402 39.58 2.22 10.22
C ILE A 402 39.94 3.20 9.09
N LYS A 403 40.18 2.71 7.87
CA LYS A 403 40.47 3.57 6.69
C LYS A 403 39.31 4.49 6.32
N ALA A 404 38.08 4.10 6.63
CA ALA A 404 36.90 4.94 6.45
C ALA A 404 36.69 5.95 7.59
N GLY A 405 37.56 5.99 8.60
CA GLY A 405 37.51 6.97 9.69
C GLY A 405 36.73 6.52 10.92
N ALA A 406 36.49 5.21 11.11
CA ALA A 406 35.90 4.71 12.35
C ALA A 406 36.83 4.98 13.55
N ASN A 407 36.29 5.54 14.62
CA ASN A 407 37.06 5.91 15.81
C ASN A 407 37.45 4.67 16.61
N VAL A 408 38.74 4.34 16.59
CA VAL A 408 39.32 3.18 17.30
C VAL A 408 39.15 3.21 18.82
N ASN A 409 38.93 4.41 19.39
CA ASN A 409 38.80 4.66 20.83
C ASN A 409 37.36 4.83 21.30
N ASN A 410 36.37 4.73 20.40
CA ASN A 410 34.97 4.81 20.80
C ASN A 410 34.57 3.57 21.64
N TYR A 411 33.63 3.77 22.56
CA TYR A 411 33.24 2.80 23.57
C TYR A 411 31.72 2.74 23.73
N ILE A 412 31.24 1.58 24.15
CA ILE A 412 29.81 1.35 24.42
C ILE A 412 29.47 1.72 25.86
N GLY A 413 28.19 1.66 26.26
CA GLY A 413 27.75 2.04 27.62
C GLY A 413 28.50 1.35 28.78
N SER A 414 29.09 0.17 28.56
CA SER A 414 29.94 -0.50 29.56
C SER A 414 31.38 0.03 29.64
N GLY A 415 31.80 0.93 28.76
CA GLY A 415 33.20 1.35 28.59
C GLY A 415 34.05 0.40 27.74
N LYS A 416 33.46 -0.66 27.15
CA LYS A 416 34.18 -1.61 26.29
C LYS A 416 34.54 -0.96 24.95
N THR A 417 35.78 -1.13 24.49
CA THR A 417 36.31 -0.62 23.21
C THR A 417 36.47 -1.74 22.16
N ALA A 418 36.66 -1.37 20.88
CA ALA A 418 36.94 -2.35 19.81
C ALA A 418 38.19 -3.19 20.11
N LEU A 419 39.21 -2.56 20.69
CA LEU A 419 40.44 -3.24 21.08
C LEU A 419 40.20 -4.29 22.18
N MET A 420 39.33 -4.02 23.16
CA MET A 420 38.95 -5.03 24.16
C MET A 420 38.18 -6.21 23.55
N VAL A 421 37.32 -5.96 22.55
CA VAL A 421 36.61 -7.04 21.83
C VAL A 421 37.61 -7.92 21.07
N ALA A 422 38.55 -7.31 20.34
CA ALA A 422 39.63 -8.02 19.67
C ALA A 422 40.49 -8.83 20.66
N ALA A 423 40.82 -8.26 21.82
CA ALA A 423 41.58 -8.95 22.86
C ALA A 423 40.81 -10.16 23.43
N SER A 424 39.52 -9.99 23.75
CA SER A 424 38.67 -11.07 24.30
C SER A 424 38.44 -12.24 23.34
N THR A 425 38.52 -11.99 22.03
CA THR A 425 38.36 -13.00 20.97
C THR A 425 39.69 -13.62 20.53
N GLY A 426 40.82 -13.13 21.07
CA GLY A 426 42.15 -13.62 20.69
C GLY A 426 42.60 -13.16 19.30
N PHE A 427 42.05 -12.04 18.79
CA PHE A 427 42.31 -11.56 17.45
C PHE A 427 43.59 -10.71 17.37
N SER A 428 44.74 -11.35 17.55
CA SER A 428 46.06 -10.68 17.64
C SER A 428 46.34 -9.69 16.50
N LYS A 429 45.98 -10.03 15.26
CA LYS A 429 46.14 -9.15 14.08
C LYS A 429 45.33 -7.86 14.19
N ALA A 430 44.07 -7.92 14.64
CA ALA A 430 43.28 -6.72 14.85
C ALA A 430 43.75 -5.92 16.05
N CYS A 431 44.24 -6.57 17.12
CA CYS A 431 44.86 -5.86 18.24
C CYS A 431 46.05 -5.03 17.78
N ALA A 432 46.96 -5.63 17.00
CA ALA A 432 48.11 -4.92 16.44
C ALA A 432 47.67 -3.74 15.56
N LEU A 433 46.75 -3.98 14.62
CA LEU A 433 46.26 -2.95 13.71
C LEU A 433 45.55 -1.79 14.45
N LEU A 434 44.75 -2.08 15.47
CA LEU A 434 44.08 -1.06 16.28
C LEU A 434 45.09 -0.24 17.09
N ILE A 435 46.09 -0.88 17.70
CA ILE A 435 47.16 -0.21 18.46
C ILE A 435 48.00 0.69 17.53
N GLU A 436 48.36 0.21 16.34
CA GLU A 436 49.05 1.00 15.30
C GLU A 436 48.27 2.25 14.89
N ASN A 437 46.94 2.20 14.95
CA ASN A 437 46.04 3.32 14.67
C ASN A 437 45.65 4.12 15.93
N GLY A 438 46.37 3.98 17.04
CA GLY A 438 46.20 4.83 18.23
C GLY A 438 45.13 4.37 19.23
N ALA A 439 44.77 3.08 19.23
CA ALA A 439 43.85 2.55 20.22
C ALA A 439 44.45 2.57 21.65
N ASN A 440 43.67 3.05 22.61
CA ASN A 440 44.06 3.21 24.00
C ASN A 440 43.99 1.88 24.77
N ILE A 441 45.18 1.34 25.10
CA ILE A 441 45.32 0.10 25.87
C ILE A 441 44.95 0.23 27.35
N TYR A 442 44.87 1.45 27.90
CA TYR A 442 44.63 1.71 29.32
C TYR A 442 43.15 1.85 29.68
N SER A 443 42.27 1.75 28.67
CA SER A 443 40.82 1.74 28.85
C SER A 443 40.38 0.57 29.74
N VAL A 444 39.26 0.75 30.44
CA VAL A 444 38.72 -0.24 31.38
C VAL A 444 37.23 -0.48 31.12
N ASP A 445 36.86 -1.75 30.96
CA ASP A 445 35.47 -2.19 30.84
C ASP A 445 34.81 -2.19 32.22
N GLN A 446 33.80 -1.36 32.43
CA GLN A 446 33.10 -1.13 33.68
C GLN A 446 31.92 -2.09 33.93
N SER A 447 31.69 -3.07 33.05
CA SER A 447 30.59 -4.04 33.18
C SER A 447 30.56 -4.81 34.51
N VAL A 448 31.69 -4.96 35.19
CA VAL A 448 31.82 -5.71 36.47
C VAL A 448 32.26 -4.79 37.61
N HIS A 449 31.48 -3.73 37.90
CA HIS A 449 31.53 -2.79 39.06
C HIS A 449 32.89 -2.24 39.59
N LEU A 450 34.04 -2.65 39.07
CA LEU A 450 35.41 -2.30 39.48
C LEU A 450 36.41 -2.50 38.33
N GLY A 451 35.91 -2.60 37.09
CA GLY A 451 36.73 -2.62 35.87
C GLY A 451 37.27 -3.99 35.44
N ILE A 452 37.50 -4.16 34.13
CA ILE A 452 38.32 -5.22 33.51
C ILE A 452 39.24 -4.53 32.49
N THR A 453 40.55 -4.79 32.56
CA THR A 453 41.52 -4.22 31.60
C THR A 453 41.61 -5.07 30.33
N ILE A 454 42.22 -4.51 29.28
CA ILE A 454 42.50 -5.24 28.05
C ILE A 454 43.33 -6.52 28.29
N LEU A 455 44.30 -6.49 29.20
CA LEU A 455 45.16 -7.64 29.47
C LEU A 455 44.37 -8.79 30.13
N HIS A 456 43.38 -8.47 30.96
CA HIS A 456 42.45 -9.47 31.52
C HIS A 456 41.58 -10.10 30.42
N HIS A 457 41.02 -9.28 29.51
CA HIS A 457 40.28 -9.79 28.34
C HIS A 457 41.15 -10.68 27.45
N ALA A 458 42.41 -10.31 27.23
CA ALA A 458 43.35 -11.10 26.44
C ALA A 458 43.65 -12.47 27.08
N ILE A 459 43.77 -12.52 28.41
CA ILE A 459 43.96 -13.77 29.15
C ILE A 459 42.74 -14.70 29.00
N ASP A 460 41.53 -14.13 29.02
CA ASP A 460 40.30 -14.91 28.83
C ASP A 460 40.24 -15.58 27.45
N SER A 461 40.84 -14.96 26.42
CA SER A 461 40.95 -15.55 25.08
C SER A 461 41.91 -16.75 25.00
N LYS A 462 42.81 -16.90 25.99
CA LYS A 462 43.89 -17.89 26.04
C LYS A 462 44.82 -17.87 24.81
N ASN A 463 44.85 -16.79 24.05
CA ASN A 463 45.67 -16.63 22.87
C ASN A 463 47.01 -15.97 23.23
N VAL A 464 48.11 -16.72 23.14
CA VAL A 464 49.46 -16.25 23.50
C VAL A 464 49.88 -15.03 22.68
N ASP A 465 49.62 -15.02 21.36
CA ASP A 465 50.01 -13.92 20.47
C ASP A 465 49.30 -12.61 20.84
N THR A 466 48.01 -12.69 21.19
CA THR A 466 47.21 -11.53 21.61
C THR A 466 47.76 -10.93 22.90
N ILE A 467 48.08 -11.78 23.87
CA ILE A 467 48.70 -11.37 25.13
C ILE A 467 50.08 -10.77 24.88
N ALA A 468 50.88 -11.37 24.00
CA ALA A 468 52.20 -10.88 23.64
C ALA A 468 52.16 -9.50 22.97
N VAL A 469 51.21 -9.25 22.06
CA VAL A 469 51.00 -7.93 21.44
C VAL A 469 50.70 -6.86 22.50
N ILE A 470 49.81 -7.17 23.45
CA ILE A 470 49.42 -6.25 24.51
C ILE A 470 50.58 -5.99 25.48
N ILE A 471 51.27 -7.04 25.93
CA ILE A 471 52.44 -6.91 26.82
C ILE A 471 53.56 -6.15 26.13
N LYS A 472 53.81 -6.39 24.84
CA LYS A 472 54.77 -5.61 24.05
C LYS A 472 54.42 -4.12 24.09
N GLN A 473 53.14 -3.77 23.94
CA GLN A 473 52.72 -2.38 24.01
C GLN A 473 52.84 -1.79 25.43
N ILE A 474 52.51 -2.55 26.48
CA ILE A 474 52.75 -2.14 27.88
C ILE A 474 54.25 -1.91 28.14
N ASN A 475 55.12 -2.75 27.57
CA ASN A 475 56.57 -2.62 27.71
C ASN A 475 57.15 -1.41 26.97
N ASN A 476 56.43 -0.84 26.00
CA ASN A 476 56.82 0.37 25.30
C ASN A 476 56.53 1.65 26.12
N GLU A 477 55.79 1.55 27.23
CA GLU A 477 55.53 2.67 28.12
C GLU A 477 56.84 3.13 28.80
N PRO A 478 57.23 4.42 28.65
CA PRO A 478 58.48 4.93 29.24
C PRO A 478 58.48 4.97 30.77
N ASP A 479 57.32 5.12 31.42
CA ASP A 479 57.25 5.11 32.89
C ASP A 479 57.18 3.68 33.43
N GLU A 480 58.28 3.25 34.07
CA GLU A 480 58.40 1.93 34.70
C GLU A 480 57.30 1.69 35.76
N LYS A 481 56.82 2.74 36.43
CA LYS A 481 55.74 2.61 37.42
C LYS A 481 54.41 2.32 36.75
N VAL A 482 54.13 2.92 35.59
CA VAL A 482 52.90 2.66 34.83
C VAL A 482 52.94 1.24 34.26
N LYS A 483 54.11 0.82 33.75
CA LYS A 483 54.34 -0.56 33.31
C LYS A 483 54.08 -1.58 34.43
N ASP A 484 54.70 -1.39 35.60
CA ASP A 484 54.50 -2.26 36.76
C ASP A 484 53.04 -2.25 37.25
N PHE A 485 52.42 -1.07 37.25
CA PHE A 485 51.01 -0.94 37.62
C PHE A 485 50.08 -1.71 36.67
N GLU A 486 50.28 -1.62 35.34
CA GLU A 486 49.40 -2.28 34.38
C GLU A 486 49.61 -3.81 34.31
N ILE A 487 50.85 -4.30 34.43
CA ILE A 487 51.13 -5.75 34.45
C ILE A 487 50.56 -6.42 35.72
N ASN A 488 50.52 -5.67 36.83
CA ASN A 488 50.03 -6.13 38.13
C ASN A 488 48.65 -5.56 38.51
N ARG A 489 47.92 -5.00 37.53
CA ARG A 489 46.72 -4.23 37.82
C ARG A 489 45.63 -5.10 38.43
N GLN A 490 45.21 -4.75 39.64
CA GLN A 490 44.15 -5.45 40.34
C GLN A 490 42.78 -4.88 39.98
N VAL A 491 41.93 -5.68 39.35
CA VAL A 491 40.60 -5.22 38.89
C VAL A 491 39.45 -6.13 39.32
N GLY A 492 38.22 -5.62 39.20
CA GLY A 492 37.01 -6.32 39.58
C GLY A 492 36.81 -6.46 41.10
N PRO A 493 35.70 -7.08 41.55
CA PRO A 493 35.37 -7.24 42.97
C PRO A 493 36.42 -8.01 43.77
N HIS A 494 37.09 -8.96 43.12
CA HIS A 494 38.11 -9.79 43.75
C HIS A 494 39.53 -9.21 43.66
N LYS A 495 39.71 -8.05 42.99
CA LYS A 495 41.04 -7.43 42.77
C LYS A 495 42.05 -8.42 42.18
N TRP A 496 41.62 -9.20 41.18
CA TRP A 496 42.52 -10.15 40.55
C TRP A 496 43.55 -9.43 39.70
N THR A 497 44.79 -9.89 39.75
CA THR A 497 45.83 -9.53 38.80
C THR A 497 45.69 -10.36 37.53
N PRO A 498 46.30 -9.93 36.41
CA PRO A 498 46.41 -10.75 35.20
C PRO A 498 46.97 -12.14 35.49
N LEU A 499 48.05 -12.25 36.27
CA LEU A 499 48.64 -13.53 36.66
C LEU A 499 47.69 -14.43 37.45
N TYR A 500 46.98 -13.86 38.44
CA TYR A 500 46.02 -14.63 39.23
C TYR A 500 44.86 -15.14 38.38
N ARG A 501 44.35 -14.31 37.45
CA ARG A 501 43.31 -14.69 36.49
C ARG A 501 43.79 -15.82 35.58
N ALA A 502 45.02 -15.74 35.05
CA ALA A 502 45.61 -16.80 34.22
C ALA A 502 45.70 -18.15 34.96
N VAL A 503 46.07 -18.14 36.24
CA VAL A 503 46.14 -19.37 37.06
C VAL A 503 44.74 -19.93 37.37
N ILE A 504 43.76 -19.08 37.68
CA ILE A 504 42.37 -19.52 37.93
C ILE A 504 41.72 -20.14 36.70
N HIS A 505 41.93 -19.55 35.52
CA HIS A 505 41.37 -20.04 34.27
C HIS A 505 42.16 -21.19 33.65
N ASP A 506 43.21 -21.65 34.34
CA ASP A 506 44.08 -22.74 33.90
C ASP A 506 44.64 -22.47 32.49
N CYS A 507 45.22 -21.29 32.31
CA CYS A 507 45.92 -20.91 31.09
C CYS A 507 47.18 -21.75 30.89
N SER A 508 47.66 -21.79 29.65
CA SER A 508 48.86 -22.57 29.31
C SER A 508 50.11 -22.05 30.03
N LYS A 509 51.10 -22.93 30.19
CA LYS A 509 52.39 -22.60 30.83
C LYS A 509 53.03 -21.38 30.16
N GLU A 510 52.93 -21.29 28.83
CA GLU A 510 53.50 -20.21 28.03
C GLU A 510 52.90 -18.86 28.42
N ILE A 511 51.59 -18.78 28.70
CA ILE A 511 50.92 -17.53 29.11
C ILE A 511 51.40 -17.09 30.51
N ILE A 512 51.46 -18.04 31.45
CA ILE A 512 51.89 -17.74 32.82
C ILE A 512 53.37 -17.33 32.83
N GLU A 513 54.20 -18.03 32.05
CA GLU A 513 55.62 -17.72 31.89
C GLU A 513 55.82 -16.36 31.22
N LEU A 514 55.02 -16.04 30.20
CA LEU A 514 55.04 -14.73 29.54
C LEU A 514 54.71 -13.61 30.52
N LEU A 515 53.71 -13.77 31.38
CA LEU A 515 53.37 -12.77 32.40
C LEU A 515 54.50 -12.60 33.43
N LEU A 516 55.03 -13.70 33.97
CA LEU A 516 56.09 -13.68 34.98
C LEU A 516 57.39 -13.06 34.46
N ARG A 517 57.80 -13.40 33.22
CA ARG A 517 58.99 -12.80 32.57
C ARG A 517 58.86 -11.29 32.34
N ASN A 518 57.63 -10.78 32.29
CA ASN A 518 57.35 -9.36 32.06
C ASN A 518 57.00 -8.59 33.35
N GLY A 519 57.31 -9.14 34.53
CA GLY A 519 57.19 -8.43 35.80
C GLY A 519 55.90 -8.69 36.59
N ALA A 520 55.12 -9.72 36.21
CA ALA A 520 53.96 -10.09 37.01
C ALA A 520 54.38 -10.61 38.39
N ASN A 521 53.81 -10.02 39.45
CA ASN A 521 54.13 -10.32 40.85
C ASN A 521 53.30 -11.52 41.35
N PRO A 522 53.93 -12.68 41.67
CA PRO A 522 53.21 -13.86 42.16
C PRO A 522 52.67 -13.71 43.59
N GLU A 523 53.11 -12.69 44.33
CA GLU A 523 52.72 -12.45 45.73
C GLU A 523 51.44 -11.64 45.87
N CYS A 524 50.89 -11.09 44.77
CA CYS A 524 49.62 -10.39 44.80
C CYS A 524 48.50 -11.34 45.25
N GLN A 525 47.73 -10.88 46.24
CA GLN A 525 46.63 -11.63 46.84
C GLN A 525 45.28 -11.17 46.29
N ASP A 526 44.36 -12.11 46.07
CA ASP A 526 42.98 -11.76 45.80
C ASP A 526 42.32 -11.12 47.04
N LYS A 527 41.38 -10.19 46.83
CA LYS A 527 40.73 -9.46 47.94
C LYS A 527 39.80 -10.34 48.77
N SER A 528 39.18 -11.36 48.18
CA SER A 528 38.14 -12.13 48.85
C SER A 528 38.71 -13.20 49.77
N THR A 529 39.76 -13.90 49.34
CA THR A 529 40.35 -15.01 50.08
C THR A 529 41.77 -14.74 50.58
N SER A 530 42.37 -13.59 50.22
CA SER A 530 43.78 -13.29 50.49
C SER A 530 44.73 -14.38 49.97
N THR A 531 44.36 -15.03 48.87
CA THR A 531 45.06 -16.16 48.27
C THR A 531 46.00 -15.66 47.17
N THR A 532 47.24 -16.16 47.17
CA THR A 532 48.22 -15.87 46.09
C THR A 532 48.03 -16.80 44.89
N ALA A 533 48.62 -16.45 43.75
CA ALA A 533 48.58 -17.30 42.56
C ALA A 533 49.15 -18.71 42.83
N LEU A 534 50.23 -18.81 43.62
CA LEU A 534 50.83 -20.09 44.01
C LEU A 534 49.87 -20.93 44.87
N GLN A 535 49.23 -20.31 45.87
CA GLN A 535 48.26 -21.00 46.71
C GLN A 535 47.09 -21.54 45.88
N MET A 536 46.59 -20.76 44.92
CA MET A 536 45.52 -21.20 44.03
C MET A 536 45.97 -22.38 43.13
N ALA A 537 47.19 -22.34 42.59
CA ALA A 537 47.74 -23.45 41.81
C ALA A 537 47.83 -24.75 42.63
N VAL A 538 48.22 -24.65 43.91
CA VAL A 538 48.29 -25.78 44.85
C VAL A 538 46.90 -26.30 45.23
N ILE A 539 45.95 -25.40 45.49
CA ILE A 539 44.55 -25.75 45.79
C ILE A 539 43.92 -26.53 44.62
N ARG A 540 44.22 -26.12 43.39
CA ARG A 540 43.78 -26.83 42.17
C ARG A 540 44.59 -28.09 41.84
N GLY A 541 45.66 -28.36 42.59
CA GLY A 541 46.54 -29.50 42.34
C GLY A 541 47.30 -29.42 41.01
N ASN A 542 47.45 -28.22 40.43
CA ASN A 542 48.15 -28.03 39.16
C ASN A 542 49.67 -28.00 39.40
N LEU A 543 50.31 -29.13 39.10
CA LEU A 543 51.75 -29.32 39.26
C LEU A 543 52.57 -28.34 38.42
N TYR A 544 52.19 -28.12 37.16
CA TYR A 544 52.95 -27.28 36.24
C TYR A 544 52.92 -25.81 36.65
N ASN A 545 51.74 -25.27 37.01
CA ASN A 545 51.62 -23.90 37.49
C ASN A 545 52.34 -23.72 38.81
N THR A 546 52.30 -24.73 39.71
CA THR A 546 53.05 -24.71 40.97
C THR A 546 54.56 -24.68 40.71
N GLN A 547 55.07 -25.56 39.85
CA GLN A 547 56.48 -25.60 39.47
C GLN A 547 56.94 -24.27 38.89
N LEU A 548 56.16 -23.72 37.96
CA LEU A 548 56.49 -22.48 37.29
C LEU A 548 56.53 -21.31 38.27
N LEU A 549 55.49 -21.12 39.09
CA LEU A 549 55.44 -20.04 40.07
C LEU A 549 56.57 -20.13 41.10
N VAL A 550 56.91 -21.33 41.57
CA VAL A 550 58.05 -21.55 42.48
C VAL A 550 59.38 -21.20 41.81
N ASN A 551 59.57 -21.59 40.54
CA ASN A 551 60.78 -21.26 39.79
C ASN A 551 60.97 -19.74 39.59
N TYR A 552 59.88 -18.98 39.52
CA TYR A 552 59.89 -17.52 39.46
C TYR A 552 59.83 -16.85 40.86
N GLY A 553 60.16 -17.59 41.92
CA GLY A 553 60.39 -17.03 43.25
C GLY A 553 59.15 -16.83 44.11
N ALA A 554 58.01 -17.43 43.77
CA ALA A 554 56.80 -17.36 44.59
C ALA A 554 57.02 -17.98 45.98
N ASN A 555 56.50 -17.34 47.02
CA ASN A 555 56.74 -17.70 48.41
C ASN A 555 56.01 -19.00 48.83
N THR A 556 56.79 -20.06 49.02
CA THR A 556 56.30 -21.39 49.42
C THR A 556 55.95 -21.51 50.90
N ARG A 557 56.30 -20.52 51.74
CA ARG A 557 56.08 -20.55 53.20
C ARG A 557 54.78 -19.84 53.62
N THR A 558 53.94 -19.49 52.66
CA THR A 558 52.67 -18.82 52.93
C THR A 558 51.65 -19.78 53.55
N MET A 559 50.79 -19.25 54.43
CA MET A 559 49.65 -19.98 54.97
C MET A 559 48.36 -19.48 54.32
N SER A 560 47.42 -20.38 54.07
CA SER A 560 46.09 -19.98 53.61
C SER A 560 45.34 -19.34 54.75
N LYS A 561 44.92 -18.08 54.58
CA LYS A 561 44.07 -17.40 55.58
C LYS A 561 42.68 -18.02 55.70
N VAL A 562 42.22 -18.71 54.65
CA VAL A 562 40.88 -19.35 54.63
C VAL A 562 40.86 -20.64 55.42
N SER A 563 41.84 -21.53 55.18
CA SER A 563 41.86 -22.85 55.82
C SER A 563 42.75 -22.93 57.06
N GLY A 564 43.60 -21.91 57.30
CA GLY A 564 44.63 -21.93 58.34
C GLY A 564 45.78 -22.90 58.07
N LYS A 565 45.74 -23.63 56.95
CA LYS A 565 46.72 -24.67 56.60
C LYS A 565 47.96 -24.08 55.95
N THR A 566 49.10 -24.72 56.19
CA THR A 566 50.33 -24.44 55.44
C THR A 566 50.19 -24.87 53.98
N LEU A 567 50.98 -24.28 53.08
CA LEU A 567 50.96 -24.66 51.66
C LEU A 567 51.26 -26.16 51.46
N GLN A 568 52.10 -26.74 52.30
CA GLN A 568 52.45 -28.17 52.29
C GLN A 568 51.26 -29.06 52.69
N GLU A 569 50.49 -28.68 53.71
CA GLU A 569 49.29 -29.38 54.12
C GLU A 569 48.20 -29.34 53.04
N LEU A 570 48.04 -28.17 52.38
CA LEU A 570 47.13 -28.03 51.24
C LEU A 570 47.53 -28.97 50.10
N ALA A 571 48.81 -28.94 49.70
CA ALA A 571 49.32 -29.80 48.63
C ALA A 571 49.17 -31.30 48.96
N SER A 572 49.36 -31.67 50.23
CA SER A 572 49.21 -33.07 50.68
C SER A 572 47.77 -33.55 50.62
N SER A 573 46.80 -32.65 50.78
CA SER A 573 45.37 -32.94 50.62
C SER A 573 44.89 -32.93 49.17
N THR A 574 45.58 -32.22 48.26
CA THR A 574 45.13 -32.03 46.87
C THR A 574 45.86 -32.94 45.88
N ASN A 575 47.20 -32.97 45.89
CA ASN A 575 47.99 -33.73 44.92
C ASN A 575 49.38 -34.11 45.48
N LYS A 576 49.65 -35.42 45.59
CA LYS A 576 50.93 -35.96 46.09
C LYS A 576 52.15 -35.44 45.31
N MET A 577 52.04 -35.26 43.99
CA MET A 577 53.15 -34.74 43.18
C MET A 577 53.44 -33.26 43.49
N VAL A 578 52.38 -32.47 43.70
CA VAL A 578 52.51 -31.06 44.14
C VAL A 578 53.14 -30.99 45.52
N SER A 579 52.73 -31.87 46.45
CA SER A 579 53.31 -31.99 47.78
C SER A 579 54.81 -32.30 47.73
N ASN A 580 55.23 -33.24 46.89
CA ASN A 580 56.63 -33.59 46.67
C ASN A 580 57.44 -32.44 46.02
N GLN A 581 56.82 -31.65 45.15
CA GLN A 581 57.49 -30.50 44.54
C GLN A 581 57.79 -29.40 45.57
N LEU A 582 56.86 -29.14 46.49
CA LEU A 582 57.03 -28.16 47.55
C LEU A 582 58.07 -28.61 48.59
N THR A 583 58.16 -29.89 48.91
CA THR A 583 59.22 -30.41 49.80
C THR A 583 60.61 -30.27 49.17
N ASN A 584 60.75 -30.63 47.89
CA ASN A 584 62.02 -30.53 47.17
C ASN A 584 62.51 -29.08 47.04
N SER A 585 61.62 -28.14 46.71
CA SER A 585 61.96 -26.71 46.63
C SER A 585 62.33 -26.12 48.00
N ASN A 586 61.59 -26.45 49.06
CA ASN A 586 61.92 -26.01 50.42
C ASN A 586 63.26 -26.57 50.94
N ASN A 587 63.63 -27.79 50.54
CA ASN A 587 64.90 -28.41 50.89
C ASN A 587 66.09 -27.78 50.14
N ASN A 588 65.93 -27.47 48.85
CA ASN A 588 66.97 -26.78 48.07
C ASN A 588 67.28 -25.38 48.60
N ILE A 589 66.28 -24.65 49.11
CA ILE A 589 66.48 -23.35 49.77
C ILE A 589 67.22 -23.51 51.11
N ARG A 590 66.94 -24.58 51.87
CA ARG A 590 67.66 -24.87 53.13
C ARG A 590 69.14 -25.21 52.90
N PHE A 591 69.49 -25.90 51.81
CA PHE A 591 70.88 -26.20 51.46
C PHE A 591 71.67 -24.94 51.04
N ASN A 592 71.04 -23.95 50.39
CA ASN A 592 71.71 -22.68 50.06
C ASN A 592 71.95 -21.77 51.27
N ILE A 593 71.18 -21.90 52.35
CA ILE A 593 71.42 -21.16 53.60
C ILE A 593 72.61 -21.77 54.39
N GLY A 594 72.95 -23.04 54.13
CA GLY A 594 74.10 -23.71 54.73
C GLY A 594 75.47 -23.39 54.09
N PHE A 595 75.49 -22.70 52.94
CA PHE A 595 76.74 -22.32 52.25
C PHE A 595 77.13 -20.84 52.40
N ASN A 596 76.25 -19.99 52.96
CA ASN A 596 76.51 -18.55 53.17
C ASN A 596 77.01 -18.22 54.59
N GLN A 597 77.94 -19.00 55.13
CA GLN A 597 78.70 -18.63 56.33
C GLN A 597 80.19 -18.32 56.06
N LEU A 598 80.58 -18.15 54.80
CA LEU A 598 81.89 -17.62 54.41
C LEU A 598 81.74 -16.64 53.23
N CYS A 599 81.42 -15.38 53.55
CA CYS A 599 81.87 -14.15 52.88
C CYS A 599 81.63 -12.99 53.84
#